data_AF-A0A134AMS6-F1
#
_entry.id   AF-A0A134AMS6-F1
#
_cell.length_a   1.000
_cell.length_b   1.000
_cell.length_c   1.000
_cell.angle_alpha   90.00
_cell.angle_beta   90.00
_cell.angle_gamma   90.00
#
_symmetry.space_group_name_H-M   'P 1'
#
loop_
_entity.id
_entity.type
_entity.pdbx_description
1 polymer ?
#
loop_
_entity_poly.entity_id
_entity_poly.type
_entity_poly.pdbx_seq_one_letter_code
_entity_poly.pdbx_strand_id
1 'polypeptide(L)'
;MTYWETCVITKLRRNFNIKFDKTKNNYLGGFIMAEEVLDIEMIAMTLIGRAGETKSLAYQAMKAAKEGKFDEAEEFMKQSTEEMLKAHELQTDLIVREAGGEKLDVGLIMVHSQDHLMTAILFKELAKEFIEVYKRLEQKIDKK
;
A
#
# COMPACT_ATOMS: atom_id res chain seq x y z
N MET A 1 14.60 -3.37 -7.58
CA MET A 1 13.66 -3.92 -6.61
C MET A 1 13.31 -2.79 -5.64
N THR A 2 12.05 -2.39 -5.58
CA THR A 2 11.61 -1.32 -4.67
C THR A 2 11.61 -1.83 -3.22
N TYR A 3 11.60 -0.93 -2.23
CA TYR A 3 11.49 -1.31 -0.81
C TYR A 3 10.28 -2.22 -0.53
N TRP A 4 9.22 -2.05 -1.32
CA TRP A 4 7.95 -2.79 -1.23
C TRP A 4 8.10 -4.26 -1.62
N GLU A 5 8.70 -4.53 -2.76
CA GLU A 5 8.98 -5.91 -3.22
C GLU A 5 9.87 -6.64 -2.19
N THR A 6 10.80 -5.93 -1.56
CA THR A 6 11.66 -6.48 -0.51
C THR A 6 10.85 -6.84 0.75
N CYS A 7 9.87 -6.02 1.14
CA CYS A 7 9.01 -6.27 2.29
C CYS A 7 8.11 -7.49 2.07
N VAL A 8 7.49 -7.60 0.90
CA VAL A 8 6.68 -8.76 0.49
C VAL A 8 7.52 -10.03 0.52
N ILE A 9 8.71 -10.02 -0.12
CA ILE A 9 9.63 -11.17 -0.15
C ILE A 9 10.08 -11.56 1.27
N THR A 10 10.36 -10.58 2.13
CA THR A 10 10.77 -10.84 3.53
C THR A 10 9.65 -11.48 4.34
N LYS A 11 8.42 -10.99 4.20
CA LYS A 11 7.24 -11.53 4.90
C LYS A 11 6.86 -12.92 4.39
N LEU A 12 6.94 -13.14 3.07
CA LEU A 12 6.82 -14.46 2.45
C LEU A 12 7.88 -15.43 3.00
N ARG A 13 9.16 -15.06 2.95
CA ARG A 13 10.26 -15.91 3.45
C ARG A 13 10.07 -16.30 4.92
N ARG A 14 9.59 -15.36 5.76
CA ARG A 14 9.29 -15.63 7.17
C ARG A 14 8.16 -16.65 7.32
N ASN A 15 7.05 -16.50 6.58
CA ASN A 15 5.92 -17.42 6.66
C ASN A 15 6.23 -18.81 6.08
N PHE A 16 7.03 -18.90 5.02
CA PHE A 16 7.51 -20.19 4.50
C PHE A 16 8.40 -20.93 5.53
N ASN A 17 9.30 -20.23 6.23
CA ASN A 17 10.08 -20.83 7.30
C ASN A 17 9.21 -21.34 8.47
N ILE A 18 8.16 -20.61 8.84
CA ILE A 18 7.22 -21.03 9.90
C ILE A 18 6.39 -22.26 9.48
N LYS A 19 5.96 -22.34 8.22
CA LYS A 19 5.24 -23.52 7.71
C LYS A 19 6.11 -24.77 7.67
N PHE A 20 7.40 -24.62 7.36
CA PHE A 20 8.36 -25.73 7.39
C PHE A 20 8.64 -26.25 8.81
N ASP A 21 8.45 -25.41 9.82
CA ASP A 21 8.57 -25.81 11.23
C ASP A 21 7.28 -26.50 11.72
N LYS A 22 6.11 -26.01 11.31
CA LYS A 22 4.80 -26.61 11.65
C LYS A 22 4.59 -28.00 11.06
N THR A 23 5.21 -28.35 9.92
CA THR A 23 5.15 -29.72 9.38
C THR A 23 5.93 -30.75 10.20
N LYS A 24 6.74 -30.32 11.18
CA LYS A 24 7.45 -31.22 12.09
C LYS A 24 6.72 -31.51 13.41
N ASN A 25 5.58 -30.88 13.69
CA ASN A 25 4.87 -31.08 14.96
C ASN A 25 3.34 -31.10 14.77
N ASN A 26 2.85 -32.15 14.14
CA ASN A 26 1.44 -32.52 14.26
C ASN A 26 1.26 -33.23 15.59
N TYR A 27 0.43 -32.67 16.49
CA TYR A 27 -0.51 -33.30 17.44
C TYR A 27 -0.74 -32.31 18.59
N LEU A 28 -1.99 -31.82 18.72
CA LEU A 28 -2.76 -31.59 19.94
C LEU A 28 -3.77 -30.43 19.78
N GLY A 29 -5.03 -30.74 20.10
CA GLY A 29 -5.95 -29.81 20.76
C GLY A 29 -6.86 -28.97 19.85
N GLY A 30 -8.09 -29.42 19.68
CA GLY A 30 -9.17 -28.63 19.10
C GLY A 30 -9.52 -27.41 19.97
N PHE A 31 -9.59 -26.25 19.34
CA PHE A 31 -10.35 -25.09 19.78
C PHE A 31 -10.70 -24.32 18.50
N ILE A 32 -11.95 -24.47 18.04
CA ILE A 32 -12.44 -23.72 16.88
C ILE A 32 -12.76 -22.32 17.42
N MET A 33 -11.81 -21.40 17.29
CA MET A 33 -12.11 -19.98 17.45
C MET A 33 -12.87 -19.55 16.20
N ALA A 34 -14.03 -18.94 16.41
CA ALA A 34 -14.79 -18.29 15.34
C ALA A 34 -13.89 -17.21 14.73
N GLU A 35 -13.25 -17.56 13.62
CA GLU A 35 -12.51 -16.64 12.78
C GLU A 35 -13.57 -15.73 12.14
N GLU A 36 -13.61 -14.46 12.54
CA GLU A 36 -14.30 -13.45 11.75
C GLU A 36 -13.62 -13.45 10.38
N VAL A 37 -14.24 -14.17 9.44
CA VAL A 37 -13.85 -14.15 8.03
C VAL A 37 -14.11 -12.71 7.57
N LEU A 38 -13.07 -11.89 7.61
CA LEU A 38 -13.15 -10.55 7.05
C LEU A 38 -13.49 -10.71 5.57
N ASP A 39 -14.68 -10.24 5.20
CA ASP A 39 -15.21 -10.38 3.86
C ASP A 39 -14.22 -9.80 2.84
N ILE A 40 -13.83 -10.60 1.84
CA ILE A 40 -12.92 -10.20 0.75
C ILE A 40 -13.44 -8.94 0.06
N GLU A 41 -14.77 -8.78 -0.02
CA GLU A 41 -15.41 -7.61 -0.59
C GLU A 41 -15.19 -6.38 0.28
N MET A 42 -15.26 -6.53 1.60
CA MET A 42 -14.97 -5.45 2.56
C MET A 42 -13.48 -5.06 2.53
N ILE A 43 -12.57 -6.03 2.38
CA ILE A 43 -11.15 -5.75 2.17
C ILE A 43 -10.96 -4.95 0.89
N ALA A 44 -11.59 -5.37 -0.22
CA ALA A 44 -11.51 -4.67 -1.49
C ALA A 44 -12.06 -3.23 -1.41
N MET A 45 -13.19 -3.01 -0.74
CA MET A 45 -13.72 -1.66 -0.51
C MET A 45 -12.78 -0.80 0.33
N THR A 46 -12.15 -1.38 1.35
CA THR A 46 -11.14 -0.70 2.17
C THR A 46 -9.91 -0.30 1.34
N LEU A 47 -9.44 -1.20 0.47
CA LEU A 47 -8.33 -0.92 -0.45
C LEU A 47 -8.68 0.22 -1.41
N ILE A 48 -9.88 0.21 -2.00
CA ILE A 48 -10.36 1.29 -2.89
C ILE A 48 -10.40 2.62 -2.15
N GLY A 49 -10.98 2.66 -0.94
CA GLY A 49 -11.09 3.88 -0.15
C GLY A 49 -9.71 4.49 0.17
N ARG A 50 -8.79 3.68 0.70
CA ARG A 50 -7.43 4.14 1.03
C ARG A 50 -6.62 4.53 -0.20
N ALA A 51 -6.80 3.82 -1.32
CA ALA A 51 -6.18 4.20 -2.59
C ALA A 51 -6.70 5.55 -3.11
N GLY A 52 -8.01 5.79 -2.97
CA GLY A 52 -8.63 7.09 -3.28
C GLY A 52 -8.05 8.22 -2.43
N GLU A 53 -7.95 8.01 -1.12
CA GLU A 53 -7.39 8.99 -0.19
C GLU A 53 -5.90 9.27 -0.49
N THR A 54 -5.11 8.21 -0.74
CA THR A 54 -3.71 8.33 -1.17
C THR A 54 -3.56 9.24 -2.38
N LYS A 55 -4.39 9.03 -3.43
CA LYS A 55 -4.39 9.85 -4.64
C LYS A 55 -4.80 11.29 -4.36
N SER A 56 -5.85 11.48 -3.55
CA SER A 56 -6.36 12.80 -3.19
C SER A 56 -5.29 13.64 -2.49
N LEU A 57 -4.63 13.07 -1.47
CA LEU A 57 -3.56 13.72 -0.72
C LEU A 57 -2.34 14.01 -1.60
N ALA A 58 -1.94 13.07 -2.45
CA ALA A 58 -0.85 13.30 -3.41
C ALA A 58 -1.17 14.43 -4.41
N TYR A 59 -2.44 14.55 -4.83
CA TYR A 59 -2.88 15.62 -5.71
C TYR A 59 -2.87 16.98 -4.99
N GLN A 60 -3.33 17.02 -3.74
CA GLN A 60 -3.26 18.21 -2.89
C GLN A 60 -1.82 18.66 -2.68
N ALA A 61 -0.89 17.72 -2.44
CA ALA A 61 0.53 18.02 -2.32
C ALA A 61 1.10 18.66 -3.60
N MET A 62 0.82 18.07 -4.76
CA MET A 62 1.26 18.60 -6.04
C MET A 62 0.68 20.00 -6.31
N LYS A 63 -0.58 20.24 -5.94
CA LYS A 63 -1.22 21.55 -6.05
C LYS A 63 -0.55 22.59 -5.13
N ALA A 64 -0.30 22.25 -3.87
CA ALA A 64 0.39 23.13 -2.93
C ALA A 64 1.80 23.50 -3.42
N ALA A 65 2.56 22.53 -3.93
CA ALA A 65 3.89 22.79 -4.50
C ALA A 65 3.85 23.70 -5.74
N LYS A 66 2.83 23.55 -6.60
CA LYS A 66 2.62 24.44 -7.74
C LYS A 66 2.36 25.88 -7.32
N GLU A 67 1.81 26.10 -6.13
CA GLU A 67 1.59 27.43 -5.53
C GLU A 67 2.79 27.92 -4.70
N GLY A 68 3.92 27.21 -4.70
CA GLY A 68 5.12 27.54 -3.91
C GLY A 68 5.03 27.16 -2.43
N LYS A 69 3.94 26.51 -1.99
CA LYS A 69 3.69 26.11 -0.60
C LYS A 69 4.31 24.75 -0.29
N PHE A 70 5.64 24.71 -0.25
CA PHE A 70 6.37 23.44 -0.16
C PHE A 70 6.22 22.70 1.18
N ASP A 71 6.06 23.43 2.28
CA ASP A 71 5.86 22.81 3.61
C ASP A 71 4.50 22.09 3.67
N GLU A 72 3.45 22.72 3.13
CA GLU A 72 2.12 22.13 3.00
C GLU A 72 2.13 20.92 2.06
N ALA A 73 2.89 21.01 0.95
CA ALA A 73 3.07 19.89 0.05
C ALA A 73 3.74 18.68 0.72
N GLU A 74 4.72 18.91 1.58
CA GLU A 74 5.41 17.86 2.33
C GLU A 74 4.48 17.17 3.34
N GLU A 75 3.64 17.94 4.04
CA GLU A 75 2.66 17.41 4.97
C GLU A 75 1.61 16.53 4.26
N PHE A 76 1.06 16.99 3.13
CA PHE A 76 0.15 16.16 2.33
C PHE A 76 0.82 14.89 1.78
N MET A 77 2.10 14.96 1.36
CA MET A 77 2.84 13.77 0.93
C MET A 77 3.07 12.77 2.05
N LYS A 78 3.29 13.25 3.28
CA LYS A 78 3.42 12.40 4.45
C LYS A 78 2.11 11.66 4.74
N GLN A 79 0.98 12.37 4.78
CA GLN A 79 -0.35 11.78 4.98
C GLN A 79 -0.69 10.78 3.86
N SER A 80 -0.39 11.13 2.59
CA SER A 80 -0.55 10.22 1.45
C SER A 80 0.26 8.93 1.63
N THR A 81 1.48 9.03 2.15
CA THR A 81 2.35 7.88 2.42
C THR A 81 1.77 6.99 3.53
N GLU A 82 1.20 7.58 4.58
CA GLU A 82 0.59 6.83 5.68
C GLU A 82 -0.64 6.03 5.23
N GLU A 83 -1.53 6.61 4.43
CA GLU A 83 -2.69 5.90 3.90
C GLU A 83 -2.31 4.80 2.92
N MET A 84 -1.32 5.07 2.06
CA MET A 84 -0.77 4.09 1.13
C MET A 84 -0.16 2.90 1.87
N LEU A 85 0.62 3.14 2.93
CA LEU A 85 1.22 2.09 3.75
C LEU A 85 0.17 1.14 4.32
N LYS A 86 -0.92 1.69 4.89
CA LYS A 86 -2.04 0.91 5.44
C LYS A 86 -2.69 0.04 4.36
N ALA A 87 -2.90 0.57 3.16
CA ALA A 87 -3.46 -0.20 2.04
C ALA A 87 -2.49 -1.29 1.53
N HIS A 88 -1.20 -0.96 1.43
CA HIS A 88 -0.17 -1.89 0.99
C HIS A 88 0.04 -3.04 1.99
N GLU A 89 -0.10 -2.80 3.29
CA GLU A 89 -0.04 -3.85 4.31
C GLU A 89 -1.16 -4.88 4.13
N LEU A 90 -2.38 -4.43 3.87
CA LEU A 90 -3.52 -5.30 3.56
C LEU A 90 -3.27 -6.12 2.29
N GLN A 91 -2.82 -5.48 1.20
CA GLN A 91 -2.47 -6.17 -0.05
C GLN A 91 -1.36 -7.22 0.17
N THR A 92 -0.33 -6.88 0.94
CA THR A 92 0.77 -7.79 1.27
C THR A 92 0.26 -9.00 2.05
N ASP A 93 -0.65 -8.80 3.00
CA ASP A 93 -1.23 -9.89 3.78
C ASP A 93 -2.02 -10.87 2.90
N LEU A 94 -2.82 -10.36 1.95
CA LEU A 94 -3.53 -11.18 0.97
C LEU A 94 -2.57 -12.02 0.12
N ILE A 95 -1.51 -11.41 -0.43
CA ILE A 95 -0.49 -12.12 -1.23
C ILE A 95 0.18 -13.23 -0.40
N VAL A 96 0.49 -12.94 0.87
CA VAL A 96 1.13 -13.89 1.77
C VAL A 96 0.19 -15.06 2.12
N ARG A 97 -1.10 -14.80 2.31
CA ARG A 97 -2.14 -15.81 2.55
C ARG A 97 -2.32 -16.73 1.35
N GLU A 98 -2.46 -16.15 0.16
CA GLU A 98 -2.57 -16.87 -1.11
C GLU A 98 -1.34 -17.75 -1.38
N ALA A 99 -0.12 -17.19 -1.23
CA ALA A 99 1.13 -17.94 -1.35
C ALA A 99 1.27 -19.05 -0.30
N GLY A 100 0.57 -18.92 0.83
CA GLY A 100 0.43 -19.97 1.83
C GLY A 100 -0.48 -21.12 1.39
N GLY A 101 -1.20 -21.01 0.28
CA GLY A 101 -2.16 -22.01 -0.17
C GLY A 101 -3.58 -21.79 0.34
N GLU A 102 -3.88 -20.61 0.90
CA GLU A 102 -5.25 -20.20 1.16
C GLU A 102 -5.95 -19.88 -0.18
N LYS A 103 -7.13 -20.46 -0.40
CA LYS A 103 -7.95 -20.12 -1.57
C LYS A 103 -8.70 -18.82 -1.29
N LEU A 104 -8.20 -17.73 -1.83
CA LEU A 104 -8.91 -16.45 -1.84
C LEU A 104 -9.86 -16.44 -3.05
N ASP A 105 -11.13 -16.08 -2.83
CA ASP A 105 -12.08 -15.91 -3.93
C ASP A 105 -11.87 -14.56 -4.61
N VAL A 106 -10.99 -14.53 -5.62
CA VAL A 106 -10.62 -13.31 -6.33
C VAL A 106 -11.66 -12.98 -7.40
N GLY A 107 -12.64 -12.16 -7.03
CA GLY A 107 -13.61 -11.58 -7.96
C GLY A 107 -13.14 -10.28 -8.63
N LEU A 108 -13.94 -9.76 -9.58
CA LEU A 108 -13.66 -8.52 -10.31
C LEU A 108 -13.40 -7.31 -9.39
N ILE A 109 -14.15 -7.22 -8.28
CA ILE A 109 -14.01 -6.15 -7.28
C ILE A 109 -12.63 -6.18 -6.61
N MET A 110 -12.09 -7.37 -6.30
CA MET A 110 -10.77 -7.50 -5.70
C MET A 110 -9.68 -7.07 -6.69
N VAL A 111 -9.75 -7.52 -7.94
CA VAL A 111 -8.83 -7.07 -9.00
C VAL A 111 -8.87 -5.56 -9.17
N HIS A 112 -10.08 -4.99 -9.25
CA HIS A 112 -10.27 -3.54 -9.35
C HIS A 112 -9.67 -2.78 -8.17
N SER A 113 -9.78 -3.32 -6.95
CA SER A 113 -9.20 -2.71 -5.75
C SER A 113 -7.67 -2.68 -5.80
N GLN A 114 -7.03 -3.72 -6.32
CA GLN A 114 -5.58 -3.78 -6.50
C GLN A 114 -5.12 -2.79 -7.58
N ASP A 115 -5.87 -2.66 -8.68
CA ASP A 115 -5.61 -1.65 -9.72
C ASP A 115 -5.65 -0.23 -9.14
N HIS A 116 -6.63 0.08 -8.30
CA HIS A 116 -6.71 1.38 -7.61
C HIS A 116 -5.50 1.64 -6.74
N LEU A 117 -5.09 0.66 -5.93
CA LEU A 117 -3.93 0.79 -5.06
C LEU A 117 -2.64 1.00 -5.85
N MET A 118 -2.37 0.16 -6.85
CA MET A 118 -1.13 0.26 -7.63
C MET A 118 -1.07 1.57 -8.42
N THR A 119 -2.19 2.03 -8.98
CA THR A 119 -2.26 3.34 -9.64
C THR A 119 -2.12 4.50 -8.65
N ALA A 120 -2.59 4.35 -7.40
CA ALA A 120 -2.39 5.35 -6.34
C ALA A 120 -0.92 5.47 -5.96
N ILE A 121 -0.24 4.34 -5.79
CA ILE A 121 1.20 4.27 -5.51
C ILE A 121 1.97 4.97 -6.62
N LEU A 122 1.72 4.62 -7.89
CA LEU A 122 2.38 5.26 -9.02
C LEU A 122 2.12 6.77 -9.06
N PHE A 123 0.88 7.20 -8.87
CA PHE A 123 0.52 8.62 -8.88
C PHE A 123 1.25 9.40 -7.79
N LYS A 124 1.34 8.85 -6.58
CA LYS A 124 2.10 9.45 -5.46
C LYS A 124 3.59 9.58 -5.80
N GLU A 125 4.22 8.55 -6.35
CA GLU A 125 5.63 8.64 -6.75
C GLU A 125 5.86 9.70 -7.84
N LEU A 126 4.94 9.81 -8.81
CA LEU A 126 5.00 10.88 -9.81
C LEU A 126 4.79 12.28 -9.19
N ALA A 127 3.83 12.42 -8.27
CA ALA A 127 3.58 13.68 -7.57
C ALA A 127 4.83 14.17 -6.82
N LYS A 128 5.58 13.25 -6.21
CA LYS A 128 6.87 13.55 -5.56
C LYS A 128 7.89 14.14 -6.55
N GLU A 129 8.04 13.55 -7.73
CA GLU A 129 8.94 14.07 -8.76
C GLU A 129 8.49 15.46 -9.27
N PHE A 130 7.18 15.69 -9.42
CA PHE A 130 6.65 17.01 -9.78
C PHE A 130 6.93 18.08 -8.72
N ILE A 131 6.79 17.74 -7.43
CA ILE A 131 7.12 18.65 -6.33
C ILE A 131 8.59 19.07 -6.39
N GLU A 132 9.50 18.13 -6.67
CA GLU A 132 10.92 18.42 -6.84
C GLU A 132 11.19 19.32 -8.06
N VAL A 133 10.47 19.11 -9.17
CA VAL A 133 10.51 20.00 -10.34
C VAL A 133 10.09 21.43 -9.96
N TYR A 134 8.97 21.60 -9.23
CA TYR A 134 8.52 22.92 -8.77
C TYR A 134 9.53 23.59 -7.84
N LYS A 135 10.14 22.86 -6.90
CA LYS A 135 11.21 23.40 -6.03
C LYS A 135 12.40 23.93 -6.82
N ARG A 136 12.83 23.20 -7.87
CA ARG A 136 13.95 23.62 -8.73
C ARG A 136 13.60 24.82 -9.61
N LEU A 137 12.36 24.94 -10.04
CA LEU A 137 11.89 26.09 -10.82
C LEU A 137 11.90 27.37 -9.97
N GLU A 138 11.41 27.29 -8.73
CA GLU A 138 11.41 28.43 -7.79
C GLU A 138 12.83 28.93 -7.53
N GLN A 139 13.76 28.02 -7.20
CA GLN A 139 15.18 28.35 -6.98
C GLN A 139 15.87 29.01 -8.19
N LYS A 140 15.38 28.77 -9.42
CA LYS A 140 15.91 29.41 -10.62
C LYS A 140 15.31 30.80 -10.84
N ILE A 141 14.09 31.04 -10.38
CA ILE A 141 13.45 32.36 -10.41
C ILE A 141 14.16 33.29 -9.42
N ASP A 142 14.46 32.81 -8.21
CA ASP A 142 15.14 33.60 -7.16
C ASP A 142 16.59 33.99 -7.49
N LYS A 143 17.23 33.30 -8.44
CA LYS A 143 18.62 33.55 -8.85
C LYS A 143 18.75 34.52 -10.04
N LYS A 144 17.63 35.05 -10.56
CA LYS A 144 17.59 35.96 -11.71
C LYS A 144 17.38 37.39 -11.25
#